data_AF-R5QGY5-F1
#
_entry.id   AF-R5QGY5-F1
#
_cell.length_a   1.000
_cell.length_b   1.000
_cell.length_c   1.000
_cell.angle_alpha   90.00
_cell.angle_beta   90.00
_cell.angle_gamma   90.00
#
_symmetry.space_group_name_H-M   'P 1'
#
loop_
_entity.id
_entity.type
_entity.pdbx_description
1 polymer ?
#
loop_
_entity_poly.entity_id
_entity_poly.type
_entity_poly.pdbx_seq_one_letter_code
_entity_poly.pdbx_strand_id
1 'polypeptide(L)' 'MKTWYCVTSSFDDRGRVVAAITASKEAETCPENTYTSTSRKDIYNDWFGSTEEAQAWVEQARCA' A
#
# COMPACT_ATOMS: atom_id res chain seq x y z
N MET A 1 1.80 -21.69 0.06
CA MET A 1 0.95 -20.48 0.20
C MET A 1 1.74 -19.45 0.97
N LYS A 2 1.78 -18.20 0.51
CA LYS A 2 2.47 -17.10 1.17
C LYS A 2 1.44 -16.06 1.59
N THR A 3 1.63 -15.46 2.75
CA THR A 3 0.82 -14.32 3.19
C THR A 3 1.37 -13.06 2.55
N TRP A 4 0.50 -12.37 1.80
CA TRP A 4 0.79 -11.08 1.21
C TRP A 4 0.13 -9.98 2.02
N TYR A 5 0.82 -8.87 2.18
CA TYR A 5 0.35 -7.71 2.93
C TYR A 5 0.10 -6.55 1.97
N CYS A 6 -1.12 -6.04 1.98
CA CYS A 6 -1.49 -4.88 1.18
C CYS A 6 -1.20 -3.62 1.97
N VAL A 7 -0.36 -2.75 1.41
CA VAL A 7 -0.22 -1.37 1.87
C VAL A 7 -1.08 -0.48 1.00
N THR A 8 -2.01 0.22 1.64
CA THR A 8 -2.75 1.30 0.98
C THR A 8 -2.07 2.62 1.29
N SER A 9 -1.56 3.27 0.23
CA SER A 9 -1.00 4.62 0.30
C SER A 9 -1.94 5.59 -0.40
N SER A 10 -2.25 6.72 0.22
CA SER A 10 -3.07 7.77 -0.35
C SER A 10 -2.38 9.11 -0.28
N PHE A 11 -2.31 9.78 -1.42
CA PHE A 11 -1.72 11.10 -1.60
C PHE A 11 -2.85 12.06 -1.91
N ASP A 12 -3.15 12.99 -1.00
CA ASP A 12 -4.15 14.03 -1.19
C ASP A 12 -3.52 15.26 -1.84
N ASP A 13 -4.24 15.91 -2.75
CA ASP A 13 -3.77 17.12 -3.46
C ASP A 13 -3.41 18.28 -2.52
N ARG A 14 -3.85 18.22 -1.26
CA ARG A 14 -3.49 19.18 -0.21
C ARG A 14 -2.16 18.84 0.49
N GLY A 15 -1.38 17.91 -0.04
CA GLY A 15 -0.08 17.50 0.48
C GLY A 15 -0.17 16.60 1.72
N ARG A 16 -1.30 15.91 1.91
CA ARG A 16 -1.42 14.91 2.99
C ARG A 16 -1.14 13.54 2.42
N VAL A 17 -0.15 12.85 3.00
CA VAL A 17 0.14 11.46 2.67
C VAL A 17 -0.24 10.56 3.84
N VAL A 18 -0.97 9.49 3.54
CA VAL A 18 -1.33 8.46 4.50
C VAL A 18 -0.99 7.11 3.89
N ALA A 19 -0.15 6.33 4.56
CA ALA A 19 0.11 4.95 4.21
C ALA A 19 -0.13 4.04 5.41
N ALA A 20 -0.75 2.89 5.18
CA ALA A 20 -0.99 1.89 6.21
C ALA A 20 -1.15 0.49 5.59
N ILE A 21 -0.80 -0.55 6.35
CA ILE A 21 -1.16 -1.92 6.00
C ILE A 21 -2.66 -2.09 6.27
N THR A 22 -3.45 -2.31 5.24
CA THR A 22 -4.93 -2.34 5.34
C THR A 22 -5.50 -3.74 5.18
N ALA A 23 -4.77 -4.65 4.54
CA ALA A 23 -5.22 -6.02 4.31
C ALA A 23 -4.06 -7.01 4.29
N SER A 24 -4.40 -8.27 4.52
CA SER A 24 -3.51 -9.42 4.30
C SER A 24 -4.27 -10.51 3.56
N LYS A 25 -3.63 -11.16 2.59
CA LYS A 25 -4.24 -12.23 1.78
C LYS A 25 -3.25 -13.36 1.57
N GLU A 26 -3.71 -14.59 1.78
CA GLU A 26 -2.94 -15.78 1.44
C GLU A 26 -3.12 -16.11 -0.05
N ALA A 27 -2.01 -16.17 -0.77
CA ALA A 27 -2.00 -16.51 -2.19
C ALA A 27 -0.69 -17.22 -2.56
N GLU A 28 -0.72 -18.04 -3.61
CA GLU A 28 0.48 -18.71 -4.14
C GLU A 28 1.39 -17.73 -4.88
N THR A 29 0.80 -16.75 -5.58
CA THR A 29 1.48 -15.69 -6.31
C THR A 29 1.18 -14.33 -5.70
N CYS A 30 2.03 -13.34 -5.98
CA CYS A 30 1.78 -11.95 -5.59
C CYS A 30 0.46 -11.48 -6.21
N PRO A 31 -0.50 -10.96 -5.41
CA PRO A 31 -1.68 -10.32 -5.95
C PRO A 31 -1.30 -9.10 -6.80
N GLU A 32 -2.18 -8.73 -7.74
CA GLU A 32 -1.94 -7.56 -8.59
C GLU A 32 -2.04 -6.27 -7.78
N ASN A 33 -1.06 -5.39 -7.96
CA ASN A 33 -1.10 -4.04 -7.39
C ASN A 33 -2.18 -3.24 -8.12
N THR A 34 -2.95 -2.47 -7.35
CA THR A 34 -4.03 -1.65 -7.92
C THR A 34 -3.82 -0.20 -7.56
N TYR A 35 -4.31 0.67 -8.43
CA TYR A 35 -4.26 2.10 -8.21
C TYR A 35 -5.61 2.71 -8.60
N THR A 36 -6.01 3.72 -7.86
CA THR A 36 -7.23 4.48 -8.11
C THR A 36 -6.92 5.96 -7.93
N SER A 37 -6.90 6.68 -9.05
CA SER A 37 -6.92 8.14 -9.04
C SER A 37 -8.33 8.64 -8.82
N THR A 38 -8.49 9.61 -7.94
CA THR A 38 -9.73 10.36 -7.76
C THR A 38 -9.47 11.84 -7.95
N SER A 39 -10.51 12.66 -8.08
CA SER A 39 -10.38 14.11 -8.28
C SER A 39 -9.71 14.89 -7.14
N ARG A 40 -9.34 14.23 -6.04
CA ARG A 40 -8.75 14.86 -4.84
C ARG A 40 -7.54 14.11 -4.27
N LYS A 41 -7.35 12.87 -4.70
CA LYS A 41 -6.34 11.98 -4.12
C LYS A 41 -6.07 10.80 -5.02
N ASP A 42 -4.85 10.31 -4.90
CA ASP A 42 -4.32 9.14 -5.56
C ASP A 42 -4.15 8.03 -4.54
N ILE A 43 -4.81 6.89 -4.76
CA ILE A 43 -4.80 5.74 -3.84
C ILE A 43 -4.09 4.58 -4.51
N TYR A 44 -3.01 4.10 -3.90
CA TYR A 44 -2.21 2.95 -4.33
C TYR A 44 -2.41 1.81 -3.36
N ASN A 45 -2.53 0.59 -3.89
CA ASN A 45 -2.57 -0.66 -3.12
C ASN A 45 -1.44 -1.55 -3.63
N ASP A 46 -0.38 -1.64 -2.84
CA ASP A 46 0.82 -2.40 -3.16
C ASP A 46 0.89 -3.65 -2.28
N TRP A 47 1.13 -4.80 -2.90
CA TRP A 47 1.25 -6.07 -2.20
C TRP A 47 2.71 -6.43 -1.93
N PHE A 48 2.99 -6.77 -0.68
CA PHE A 48 4.32 -7.15 -0.20
C PHE A 48 4.30 -8.56 0.34
N GLY A 49 5.42 -9.26 0.17
CA GLY A 49 5.56 -10.64 0.63
C GLY A 49 5.85 -10.76 2.12
N SER A 50 6.14 -9.65 2.80
CA SER A 50 6.64 -9.65 4.18
C SER A 50 6.08 -8.44 4.92
N THR A 51 5.84 -8.60 6.22
CA THR A 51 5.41 -7.49 7.08
C THR A 51 6.45 -6.38 7.15
N GLU A 52 7.74 -6.73 7.20
CA GLU A 52 8.82 -5.75 7.28
C GLU A 52 8.91 -4.89 6.02
N GLU A 53 8.77 -5.49 4.84
CA GLU A 53 8.74 -4.76 3.56
C GLU A 53 7.53 -3.82 3.50
N ALA A 54 6.36 -4.32 3.92
CA ALA A 54 5.14 -3.52 3.97
C ALA A 54 5.27 -2.33 4.94
N GLN A 55 5.86 -2.55 6.11
CA GLN A 55 6.11 -1.48 7.09
C GLN A 55 7.13 -0.46 6.59
N ALA A 56 8.22 -0.91 5.99
CA ALA A 56 9.23 -0.02 5.40
C ALA A 56 8.61 0.88 4.32
N TRP A 57 7.72 0.33 3.48
CA TRP A 57 6.98 1.12 2.50
C TRP A 57 6.07 2.15 3.14
N VAL A 58 5.34 1.77 4.20
CA VAL A 58 4.50 2.71 4.97
C VAL A 58 5.31 3.85 5.55
N GLU A 59 6.47 3.57 6.15
CA GLU A 59 7.34 4.60 6.72
C GLU A 59 7.92 5.50 5.65
N GLN A 60 8.39 4.93 4.54
CA GLN A 60 8.91 5.70 3.41
C GLN A 60 7.85 6.63 2.83
N ALA A 61 6.63 6.14 2.59
CA ALA A 61 5.55 6.92 2.02
C ALA A 61 5.12 8.07 2.95
N ARG A 62 5.21 7.91 4.28
CA ARG A 62 4.89 8.97 5.25
C ARG A 62 5.97 10.06 5.36
N CYS A 63 7.20 9.77 4.95
CA CYS A 63 8.33 10.69 5.01
C CYS A 63 8.57 11.45 3.68
N ALA A 64 7.79 11.16 2.64
CA ALA A 64 7.84 11.81 1.33
C ALA A 64 6.99 13.10 1.30
#